data_AF-A0A097BVC2-F1
#
_entry.id   AF-A0A097BVC2-F1
#
_cell.length_a   1.000
_cell.length_b   1.000
_cell.length_c   1.000
_cell.angle_alpha   90.00
_cell.angle_beta   90.00
_cell.angle_gamma   90.00
#
_symmetry.space_group_name_H-M   'P 1'
#
loop_
_entity.id
_entity.type
_entity.pdbx_description
1 polymer ?
#
loop_
_entity_poly.entity_id
_entity_poly.type
_entity_poly.pdbx_seq_one_letter_code
_entity_poly.pdbx_strand_id
1 'polypeptide(L)'
;IASLWFLCKQEASLLDITDQACGLFSPSEVALLEWTDDLELFILKGYGKSINYRMGVPLLEDVVQSMEHAIKAQEEKHSPGSYEKARLRFAHAETVVPFSCLLGLFLEGSEFEKIQKERPLEIPQ
;
A
#
# COMPACT_ATOMS: atom_id res chain seq x y z
N ILE A 1 12.15 -20.08 13.03
CA ILE A 1 11.25 -19.94 11.86
C ILE A 1 11.29 -18.51 11.33
N ALA A 2 10.84 -17.49 12.08
CA ALA A 2 10.84 -16.08 11.63
C ALA A 2 12.18 -15.57 11.08
N SER A 3 13.30 -15.81 11.76
CA SER A 3 14.63 -15.36 11.28
C SER A 3 15.11 -16.09 10.01
N LEU A 4 14.75 -17.37 9.85
CA LEU A 4 15.07 -18.14 8.63
C LEU A 4 14.18 -17.70 7.47
N TRP A 5 12.92 -17.40 7.75
CA TRP A 5 12.00 -16.84 6.77
C TRP A 5 12.46 -15.46 6.29
N PHE A 6 12.86 -14.58 7.21
CA PHE A 6 13.46 -13.30 6.87
C PHE A 6 14.73 -13.46 6.03
N LEU A 7 15.63 -14.39 6.38
CA LEU A 7 16.81 -14.68 5.58
C LEU A 7 16.46 -15.15 4.16
N CYS A 8 15.50 -16.08 4.03
CA CYS A 8 15.00 -16.52 2.73
C CYS A 8 14.54 -15.34 1.86
N LYS A 9 13.71 -14.43 2.40
CA LYS A 9 13.25 -13.25 1.66
C LYS A 9 14.39 -12.34 1.21
N GLN A 10 15.41 -12.16 2.06
CA GLN A 10 16.58 -11.33 1.75
C GLN A 10 17.45 -11.99 0.66
N GLU A 11 17.71 -13.30 0.75
CA GLU A 11 18.46 -14.05 -0.27
C GLU A 11 17.74 -14.04 -1.63
N ALA A 12 16.44 -14.32 -1.64
CA ALA A 12 15.64 -14.32 -2.85
C ALA A 12 15.59 -12.92 -3.48
N SER A 13 15.33 -11.87 -2.70
CA SER A 13 15.12 -10.51 -3.24
C SER A 13 16.40 -9.79 -3.65
N LEU A 14 17.53 -10.04 -2.94
CA LEU A 14 18.79 -9.34 -3.18
C LEU A 14 19.77 -10.12 -4.05
N LEU A 15 19.75 -11.46 -3.95
CA LEU A 15 20.75 -12.33 -4.58
C LEU A 15 20.16 -13.27 -5.63
N ASP A 16 18.83 -13.31 -5.79
CA ASP A 16 18.12 -14.26 -6.66
C ASP A 16 18.41 -15.73 -6.29
N ILE A 17 18.60 -15.99 -4.99
CA ILE A 17 18.90 -17.31 -4.45
C ILE A 17 17.65 -17.85 -3.73
N THR A 18 17.11 -18.97 -4.21
CA THR A 18 15.87 -19.57 -3.67
C THR A 18 16.05 -21.01 -3.18
N ASP A 19 17.26 -21.55 -3.16
CA ASP A 19 17.57 -22.94 -2.81
C ASP A 19 18.38 -23.10 -1.51
N GLN A 20 18.79 -21.99 -0.88
CA GLN A 20 19.51 -21.96 0.40
C GLN A 20 18.53 -21.86 1.58
N ALA A 21 18.40 -20.70 2.24
CA ALA A 21 17.50 -20.56 3.38
C ALA A 21 16.04 -20.85 3.00
N CYS A 22 15.64 -20.52 1.77
CA CYS A 22 14.32 -20.86 1.23
C CYS A 22 14.13 -22.38 1.03
N GLY A 23 15.20 -23.13 0.74
CA GLY A 23 15.15 -24.59 0.60
C GLY A 23 14.85 -25.34 1.90
N LEU A 24 14.87 -24.65 3.05
CA LEU A 24 14.46 -25.20 4.34
C LEU A 24 12.93 -25.30 4.50
N PHE A 25 12.17 -24.69 3.59
CA PHE A 25 10.71 -24.67 3.61
C PHE A 25 10.14 -25.41 2.41
N SER A 26 9.10 -26.19 2.63
CA SER A 26 8.27 -26.72 1.55
C SER A 26 7.52 -25.58 0.85
N PRO A 27 7.10 -25.75 -0.42
CA PRO A 27 6.29 -24.74 -1.12
C PRO A 27 5.02 -24.34 -0.36
N SER A 28 4.37 -25.28 0.35
CA SER A 28 3.22 -25.00 1.20
C SER A 28 3.54 -24.15 2.42
N GLU A 29 4.72 -24.35 3.02
CA GLU A 29 5.16 -23.52 4.15
C GLU A 29 5.50 -22.10 3.69
N VAL A 30 6.14 -21.95 2.53
CA VAL A 30 6.39 -20.63 1.92
C VAL A 30 5.07 -19.89 1.68
N ALA A 31 4.08 -20.53 1.07
CA ALA A 31 2.78 -19.92 0.81
C ALA A 31 2.08 -19.49 2.11
N LEU A 32 2.15 -20.29 3.17
CA LEU A 32 1.57 -19.96 4.46
C LEU A 32 2.30 -18.81 5.16
N LEU A 33 3.64 -18.75 5.06
CA LEU A 33 4.45 -17.69 5.64
C LEU A 33 4.23 -16.36 4.93
N GLU A 34 4.19 -16.34 3.59
CA GLU A 34 3.82 -15.17 2.79
C GLU A 34 2.40 -14.69 3.16
N TRP A 35 1.42 -15.59 3.21
CA TRP A 35 0.05 -15.23 3.63
C TRP A 35 0.00 -14.66 5.05
N THR A 36 0.84 -15.17 5.96
CA THR A 36 0.92 -14.65 7.33
C THR A 36 1.45 -13.21 7.34
N ASP A 37 2.46 -12.90 6.52
CA ASP A 37 2.99 -11.55 6.36
C ASP A 37 1.95 -10.60 5.73
N ASP A 38 1.21 -11.07 4.72
CA ASP A 38 0.11 -10.32 4.09
C ASP A 38 -1.02 -10.01 5.08
N LEU A 39 -1.37 -10.99 5.92
CA LEU A 39 -2.38 -10.82 6.95
C LEU A 39 -1.94 -9.78 8.00
N GLU A 40 -0.68 -9.82 8.43
CA GLU A 40 -0.13 -8.79 9.32
C GLU A 40 -0.22 -7.39 8.67
N LEU A 41 0.15 -7.28 7.39
CA LEU A 41 0.07 -6.03 6.63
C LEU A 41 -1.37 -5.51 6.52
N PHE A 42 -2.33 -6.39 6.24
CA PHE A 42 -3.74 -6.05 6.17
C PHE A 42 -4.27 -5.49 7.50
N ILE A 43 -3.91 -6.12 8.61
CA ILE A 43 -4.36 -5.71 9.95
C ILE A 43 -3.72 -4.38 10.37
N LEU A 44 -2.40 -4.26 10.19
CA LEU A 44 -1.63 -3.13 10.71
C LEU A 44 -1.62 -1.91 9.80
N LYS A 45 -1.75 -2.09 8.48
CA LYS A 45 -1.57 -1.03 7.48
C LYS A 45 -2.72 -0.96 6.48
N GLY A 46 -3.44 -2.06 6.25
CA GLY A 46 -4.56 -2.15 5.33
C GLY A 46 -5.93 -1.87 5.95
N TYR A 47 -6.95 -2.55 5.45
CA TYR A 47 -8.36 -2.37 5.82
C TYR A 47 -8.76 -2.98 7.19
N GLY A 48 -7.84 -3.66 7.88
CA GLY A 48 -8.15 -4.29 9.17
C GLY A 48 -8.46 -3.30 10.30
N LYS A 49 -8.09 -2.02 10.17
CA LYS A 49 -8.51 -0.94 11.08
C LYS A 49 -8.77 0.35 10.33
N SER A 50 -9.86 1.05 10.67
CA SER A 50 -10.22 2.30 10.01
C SER A 50 -9.29 3.46 10.27
N ILE A 51 -8.48 3.40 11.34
CA ILE A 51 -7.45 4.41 11.59
C ILE A 51 -6.32 4.35 10.55
N ASN A 52 -6.01 3.16 10.02
CA ASN A 52 -4.87 2.96 9.13
C ASN A 52 -4.99 3.88 7.91
N TYR A 53 -6.10 3.80 7.18
CA TYR A 53 -6.29 4.61 5.97
C TYR A 53 -6.68 6.07 6.27
N ARG A 54 -7.20 6.39 7.46
CA ARG A 54 -7.42 7.78 7.88
C ARG A 54 -6.13 8.59 7.99
N MET A 55 -5.02 7.92 8.32
CA MET A 55 -3.70 8.59 8.36
C MET A 55 -3.28 9.14 6.99
N GLY A 56 -3.85 8.63 5.89
CA GLY A 56 -3.56 9.09 4.53
C GLY A 56 -4.31 10.37 4.11
N VAL A 57 -5.28 10.87 4.91
CA VAL A 57 -6.12 12.01 4.50
C VAL A 57 -5.31 13.27 4.19
N PRO A 58 -4.32 13.70 5.01
CA PRO A 58 -3.51 14.86 4.68
C PRO A 58 -2.71 14.70 3.38
N LEU A 59 -2.29 13.47 3.06
CA LEU A 59 -1.61 13.18 1.79
C LEU A 59 -2.59 13.29 0.61
N LEU A 60 -3.84 12.83 0.78
CA LEU A 60 -4.88 12.96 -0.23
C LEU A 60 -5.21 14.42 -0.50
N GLU A 61 -5.34 15.24 0.55
CA GLU A 61 -5.57 16.69 0.43
C GLU A 61 -4.47 17.36 -0.39
N ASP A 62 -3.19 17.07 -0.11
CA ASP A 62 -2.09 17.64 -0.88
C ASP A 62 -2.08 17.15 -2.35
N VAL A 63 -2.37 15.86 -2.60
CA VAL A 63 -2.47 15.33 -3.98
C VAL A 63 -3.56 16.04 -4.77
N VAL A 64 -4.74 16.21 -4.17
CA VAL A 64 -5.87 16.92 -4.81
C VAL A 64 -5.51 18.38 -5.06
N GLN A 65 -4.94 19.08 -4.07
CA GLN A 65 -4.52 20.49 -4.22
C GLN A 65 -3.46 20.66 -5.33
N SER A 66 -2.49 19.74 -5.42
CA SER A 66 -1.49 19.74 -6.50
C SER A 66 -2.14 19.60 -7.87
N MET A 67 -3.13 18.71 -8.01
CA MET A 67 -3.90 18.56 -9.24
C MET A 67 -4.73 19.81 -9.57
N GLU A 68 -5.41 20.39 -8.59
CA GLU A 68 -6.20 21.63 -8.75
C GLU A 68 -5.33 22.80 -9.22
N HIS A 69 -4.14 22.96 -8.64
CA HIS A 69 -3.18 23.99 -9.08
C HIS A 69 -2.72 23.78 -10.52
N ALA A 70 -2.46 22.53 -10.93
CA ALA A 70 -2.08 22.21 -12.29
C ALA A 70 -3.22 22.50 -13.29
N ILE A 71 -4.46 22.11 -12.96
CA ILE A 71 -5.66 22.38 -13.76
C ILE A 71 -5.84 23.90 -13.93
N LYS A 72 -5.82 24.64 -12.83
CA LYS A 72 -5.98 26.10 -12.85
C LYS A 72 -4.91 26.78 -13.70
N ALA A 73 -3.65 26.37 -13.59
CA ALA A 73 -2.57 26.93 -14.38
C ALA A 73 -2.74 26.67 -15.89
N GLN A 74 -3.31 25.52 -16.24
CA GLN A 74 -3.65 25.19 -17.62
C GLN A 74 -4.81 26.06 -18.14
N GLU A 75 -5.87 26.24 -17.35
CA GLU A 75 -7.03 27.08 -17.71
C GLU A 75 -6.66 28.56 -17.88
N GLU A 76 -5.79 29.08 -17.01
CA GLU A 76 -5.28 30.46 -17.04
C GLU A 76 -4.21 30.69 -18.13
N LYS A 77 -3.87 29.64 -18.91
CA LYS A 77 -2.85 29.67 -19.99
C LYS A 77 -1.50 30.18 -19.51
N HIS A 78 -1.10 29.77 -18.31
CA HIS A 78 0.25 30.04 -17.82
C HIS A 78 1.33 29.50 -18.78
N SER A 79 2.49 30.16 -18.78
CA SER A 79 3.56 29.80 -19.71
C SER A 79 4.03 28.36 -19.47
N PRO A 80 4.31 27.59 -20.52
CA PRO A 80 4.82 26.23 -20.36
C PRO A 80 6.09 26.22 -19.49
N GLY A 81 6.07 25.43 -18.41
CA GLY A 81 7.18 25.34 -17.45
C GLY A 81 7.05 26.26 -16.24
N SER A 82 6.03 27.10 -16.15
CA SER A 82 5.77 27.94 -14.96
C SER A 82 4.90 27.26 -13.89
N TYR A 83 4.46 26.03 -14.12
CA TYR A 83 3.64 25.24 -13.19
C TYR A 83 4.11 23.78 -13.15
N GLU A 84 3.89 23.12 -12.02
CA GLU A 84 4.26 21.72 -11.80
C GLU A 84 3.39 20.79 -12.65
N LYS A 85 4.01 19.93 -13.45
CA LYS A 85 3.30 18.94 -14.30
C LYS A 85 3.31 17.53 -13.74
N ALA A 86 4.24 17.24 -12.84
CA ALA A 86 4.41 15.93 -12.23
C ALA A 86 5.02 16.10 -10.85
N ARG A 87 4.46 15.39 -9.86
CA ARG A 87 4.95 15.35 -8.49
C ARG A 87 5.21 13.90 -8.10
N LEU A 88 6.47 13.53 -7.98
CA LEU A 88 6.89 12.17 -7.63
C LEU A 88 7.20 12.10 -6.13
N ARG A 89 6.62 11.11 -5.45
CA ARG A 89 6.84 10.86 -4.01
C ARG A 89 7.30 9.44 -3.78
N PHE A 90 8.20 9.29 -2.82
CA PHE A 90 8.72 8.01 -2.36
C PHE A 90 8.34 7.87 -0.88
N ALA A 91 7.74 6.74 -0.53
CA ALA A 91 7.31 6.47 0.83
C ALA A 91 7.43 4.97 1.12
N HIS A 92 7.41 4.64 2.40
CA HIS A 92 7.43 3.25 2.85
C HIS A 92 6.05 2.60 2.70
N ALA A 93 6.01 1.26 2.82
CA ALA A 93 4.76 0.49 2.76
C ALA A 93 3.73 1.00 3.78
N GLU A 94 4.19 1.47 4.94
CA GLU A 94 3.42 2.09 6.02
C GLU A 94 2.68 3.36 5.60
N THR A 95 3.05 4.01 4.50
CA THR A 95 2.32 5.15 3.93
C THR A 95 1.55 4.73 2.69
N VAL A 96 2.17 3.93 1.82
CA VAL A 96 1.60 3.56 0.52
C VAL A 96 0.35 2.69 0.69
N VAL A 97 0.42 1.65 1.54
CA VAL A 97 -0.70 0.72 1.73
C VAL A 97 -1.93 1.43 2.31
N PRO A 98 -1.83 2.20 3.42
CA PRO A 98 -3.02 2.90 3.92
C PRO A 98 -3.55 3.97 2.97
N PHE A 99 -2.68 4.62 2.18
CA PHE A 99 -3.11 5.57 1.16
C PHE A 99 -3.87 4.88 0.02
N SER A 100 -3.39 3.73 -0.48
CA SER A 100 -4.12 2.89 -1.43
C SER A 100 -5.48 2.46 -0.87
N CYS A 101 -5.54 2.12 0.43
CA CYS A 101 -6.79 1.80 1.09
C CYS A 101 -7.77 2.99 1.13
N LEU A 102 -7.26 4.19 1.42
CA LEU A 102 -8.05 5.43 1.43
C LEU A 102 -8.65 5.75 0.05
N LEU A 103 -7.93 5.43 -1.02
CA LEU A 103 -8.40 5.57 -2.40
C LEU A 103 -9.48 4.52 -2.78
N GLY A 104 -9.77 3.56 -1.89
CA GLY A 104 -10.78 2.53 -2.12
C GLY A 104 -10.35 1.42 -3.07
N LEU A 105 -9.03 1.21 -3.24
CA LEU A 105 -8.51 0.15 -4.11
C LEU A 105 -8.65 -1.23 -3.46
N PHE A 106 -8.83 -2.27 -4.28
CA PHE A 106 -8.96 -3.67 -3.82
C PHE A 106 -10.19 -3.95 -2.95
N LEU A 107 -11.22 -3.12 -3.06
CA LEU A 107 -12.53 -3.34 -2.46
C LEU A 107 -13.51 -3.93 -3.47
N GLU A 108 -14.35 -4.85 -2.99
CA GLU A 108 -15.56 -5.26 -3.68
C GLU A 108 -16.72 -4.30 -3.40
N GLY A 109 -17.75 -4.30 -4.26
CA GLY A 109 -18.83 -3.31 -4.21
C GLY A 109 -19.56 -3.21 -2.85
N SER A 110 -19.71 -4.33 -2.13
CA SER A 110 -20.34 -4.33 -0.80
C SER A 110 -19.44 -3.82 0.33
N GLU A 111 -18.12 -3.82 0.12
CA GLU A 111 -17.12 -3.42 1.10
C GLU A 111 -16.93 -1.91 1.15
N PHE A 112 -17.15 -1.24 0.01
CA PHE A 112 -17.08 0.22 -0.08
C PHE A 112 -18.01 0.90 0.93
N GLU A 113 -19.24 0.39 1.10
CA GLU A 113 -20.18 0.91 2.10
C GLU A 113 -19.71 0.72 3.54
N LYS A 114 -18.92 -0.33 3.82
CA LYS A 114 -18.35 -0.57 5.14
C LYS A 114 -17.26 0.45 5.44
N ILE A 115 -16.36 0.70 4.48
CA ILE A 115 -15.26 1.66 4.59
C ILE A 115 -15.78 3.09 4.74
N GLN A 116 -16.81 3.48 3.98
CA GLN A 116 -17.47 4.80 4.12
C GLN A 116 -18.06 5.01 5.52
N LYS A 117 -18.47 3.93 6.19
CA LYS A 117 -18.99 3.96 7.58
C LYS A 117 -17.87 3.75 8.61
N GLU A 118 -16.61 3.88 8.20
CA GLU A 118 -15.41 3.69 9.02
C GLU A 118 -15.32 2.33 9.73
N ARG A 119 -15.94 1.30 9.16
CA ARG A 119 -15.90 -0.05 9.70
C ARG A 119 -14.76 -0.85 9.07
N PRO A 120 -13.94 -1.56 9.88
CA PRO A 120 -12.89 -2.41 9.34
C PRO A 120 -13.48 -3.57 8.55
N LEU A 121 -12.69 -4.11 7.63
CA LEU A 121 -13.02 -5.36 6.96
C LEU A 121 -12.69 -6.56 7.84
N GLU A 122 -13.38 -7.66 7.57
CA GLU A 122 -13.09 -8.94 8.21
C GLU A 122 -11.75 -9.47 7.70
N ILE A 123 -11.13 -10.33 8.51
CA ILE A 123 -9.87 -10.99 8.14
C ILE A 123 -10.13 -11.89 6.92
N PRO A 124 -9.32 -11.79 5.85
CA PRO A 124 -9.41 -12.70 4.72
C PRO A 124 -9.29 -14.17 5.16
N GLN A 125 -10.14 -15.05 4.61
CA GLN A 125 -10.09 -16.49 4.86
C GLN A 125 -9.13 -17.22 3.92
#